data_AF-A0A9X3PNL7-F1
#
_entry.id   AF-A0A9X3PNL7-F1
#
_cell.length_a   1.000
_cell.length_b   1.000
_cell.length_c   1.000
_cell.angle_alpha   90.00
_cell.angle_beta   90.00
_cell.angle_gamma   90.00
#
_symmetry.space_group_name_H-M   'P 1'
#
loop_
_entity.id
_entity.type
_entity.pdbx_description
1 polymer ?
#
loop_
_entity_poly.entity_id
_entity_poly.type
_entity_poly.pdbx_seq_one_letter_code
_entity_poly.pdbx_strand_id
1 'polypeptide(L)' 'MARHLEDDLVPAAATVAGFAAYRFGNGVLALEALELALKASPHYRLAQMLMAALQAGIPPAALSRIGCGDREEAEVND' A
#
# COMPACT_ATOMS: atom_id res chain seq x y z
N MET A 1 5.21 13.11 -9.93
CA MET A 1 3.96 13.73 -9.45
C MET A 1 4.02 13.99 -7.94
N ALA A 2 5.08 14.64 -7.44
CA ALA A 2 5.27 14.92 -6.01
C ALA A 2 5.60 16.42 -5.76
N ARG A 3 5.23 17.31 -6.69
CA ARG A 3 5.68 18.71 -6.68
C ARG A 3 4.84 19.66 -5.81
N HIS A 4 3.87 19.13 -5.05
CA HIS A 4 2.96 19.96 -4.24
C HIS A 4 2.23 19.24 -3.10
N LEU A 5 2.69 18.06 -2.69
CA LEU A 5 2.19 17.50 -1.43
C LEU A 5 2.90 18.30 -0.33
N GLU A 6 2.13 18.92 0.57
CA GLU A 6 2.69 19.36 1.85
C GLU A 6 3.49 18.19 2.44
N ASP A 7 4.67 18.45 3.00
CA ASP A 7 5.62 17.40 3.43
C ASP A 7 4.95 16.36 4.37
N ASP A 8 3.90 16.78 5.10
CA ASP A 8 3.08 15.95 5.97
C ASP A 8 2.25 14.88 5.25
N LEU A 9 1.91 15.07 3.96
CA LEU A 9 1.11 14.14 3.16
C LEU A 9 1.96 13.09 2.43
N VAL A 10 3.26 13.35 2.27
CA VAL A 10 4.21 12.43 1.62
C VAL A 10 4.15 11.01 2.20
N PRO A 11 4.21 10.78 3.53
CA PRO A 11 4.18 9.41 4.06
C PRO A 11 2.87 8.70 3.76
N ALA A 12 1.74 9.40 3.83
CA ALA A 12 0.44 8.81 3.51
C ALA A 12 0.32 8.45 2.02
N ALA A 13 0.66 9.39 1.13
CA ALA A 13 0.58 9.18 -0.32
C ALA A 13 1.51 8.04 -0.79
N ALA A 14 2.75 8.04 -0.30
CA ALA A 14 3.73 7.00 -0.64
C ALA A 14 3.30 5.62 -0.10
N THR A 15 2.71 5.56 1.10
CA THR A 15 2.17 4.31 1.66
C THR A 15 1.03 3.73 0.82
N VAL A 16 0.09 4.58 0.37
CA VAL A 16 -1.03 4.14 -0.48
C VAL A 16 -0.54 3.66 -1.85
N ALA A 17 0.42 4.37 -2.44
CA ALA A 17 1.05 3.93 -3.69
C ALA A 17 1.77 2.57 -3.53
N GLY A 18 2.50 2.39 -2.43
CA GLY A 18 3.17 1.13 -2.10
C GLY A 18 2.18 -0.01 -1.91
N PHE A 19 1.08 0.23 -1.20
CA PHE A 19 0.00 -0.75 -1.02
C PHE A 19 -0.65 -1.17 -2.35
N ALA A 20 -0.95 -0.22 -3.23
CA ALA A 20 -1.50 -0.50 -4.54
C ALA A 20 -0.52 -1.33 -5.39
N ALA A 21 0.75 -0.92 -5.47
CA ALA A 21 1.78 -1.65 -6.19
C ALA A 21 1.97 -3.09 -5.66
N TYR A 22 1.94 -3.26 -4.34
CA TYR A 22 2.03 -4.57 -3.70
C TYR A 22 0.87 -5.47 -4.15
N ARG A 23 -0.37 -4.99 -4.10
CA ARG A 23 -1.56 -5.77 -4.54
C ARG A 23 -1.52 -6.17 -6.01
N PHE A 24 -0.94 -5.34 -6.88
CA PHE A 24 -0.78 -5.65 -8.31
C PHE A 24 0.47 -6.49 -8.61
N GLY A 25 1.20 -6.96 -7.59
CA GLY A 25 2.38 -7.81 -7.75
C GLY A 25 3.65 -7.06 -8.16
N ASN A 26 3.65 -5.73 -8.16
CA ASN A 26 4.83 -4.92 -8.42
C ASN A 26 5.63 -4.68 -7.12
N GLY A 27 6.35 -5.71 -6.68
CA GLY A 27 7.11 -5.69 -5.43
C GLY A 27 8.22 -4.63 -5.40
N VAL A 28 8.86 -4.35 -6.53
CA VAL A 28 9.92 -3.32 -6.63
C VAL A 28 9.34 -1.94 -6.39
N LEU A 29 8.25 -1.59 -7.08
CA LEU A 29 7.59 -0.30 -6.88
C LEU A 29 6.99 -0.19 -5.48
N ALA A 30 6.47 -1.28 -4.93
CA ALA A 30 5.98 -1.34 -3.56
C ALA A 30 7.09 -1.02 -2.55
N LEU A 31 8.28 -1.62 -2.72
CA LEU A 31 9.43 -1.39 -1.85
C LEU A 31 9.86 0.07 -1.88
N GLU A 32 10.08 0.62 -3.07
CA GLU A 32 10.51 2.02 -3.25
C GLU A 32 9.52 3.02 -2.64
N ALA A 33 8.22 2.80 -2.84
CA ALA A 33 7.18 3.66 -2.28
C ALA A 33 7.13 3.58 -0.74
N LEU A 34 7.30 2.39 -0.16
CA LEU A 34 7.33 2.22 1.29
C LEU A 34 8.61 2.78 1.92
N GLU A 35 9.76 2.64 1.25
CA GLU A 35 11.00 3.30 1.67
C GLU A 35 10.86 4.82 1.66
N LEU A 36 10.24 5.39 0.62
CA LEU A 36 9.97 6.82 0.56
C LEU A 36 9.09 7.26 1.72
N ALA A 37 8.04 6.50 2.04
CA ALA A 37 7.16 6.79 3.17
C ALA A 37 7.91 6.81 4.51
N LEU A 38 8.80 5.83 4.73
CA LEU A 38 9.58 5.71 5.97
C LEU A 38 10.75 6.70 6.04
N LYS A 39 11.31 7.13 4.90
CA LYS A 39 12.27 8.25 4.84
C LYS A 39 11.61 9.56 5.25
N ALA A 40 10.37 9.81 4.83
CA ALA A 40 9.60 10.99 5.21
C ALA A 40 9.10 10.94 6.66
N SER A 41 8.62 9.78 7.12
CA SER A 41 8.19 9.56 8.51
C SER A 41 8.54 8.14 8.98
N PRO A 42 9.64 7.97 9.72
CA PRO A 42 10.08 6.67 10.23
C PRO A 42 9.03 5.97 11.11
N HIS A 43 8.13 6.74 11.74
CA HIS A 43 7.10 6.24 12.65
C HIS A 43 5.74 5.98 11.99
N TYR A 44 5.64 6.05 10.65
CA TYR A 44 4.37 5.82 9.94
C TYR A 44 3.99 4.33 9.99
N ARG A 45 3.21 3.94 11.01
CA ARG A 45 2.96 2.53 11.37
C ARG A 45 2.45 1.68 10.20
N LEU A 46 1.57 2.23 9.36
CA LEU A 46 1.05 1.49 8.21
C LEU A 46 2.17 1.13 7.21
N ALA A 47 3.11 2.04 6.94
CA ALA A 47 4.25 1.77 6.07
C ALA A 47 5.16 0.70 6.66
N GLN A 48 5.41 0.73 7.98
CA GLN A 48 6.20 -0.31 8.67
C GLN A 48 5.56 -1.69 8.53
N MET A 49 4.24 -1.79 8.76
CA MET A 49 3.51 -3.04 8.65
C MET A 49 3.57 -3.62 7.23
N LEU A 50 3.36 -2.77 6.21
CA LEU A 50 3.42 -3.19 4.81
C LEU A 50 4.85 -3.58 4.40
N MET A 51 5.86 -2.84 4.86
CA MET A 51 7.27 -3.15 4.62
C MET A 51 7.65 -4.51 5.22
N ALA A 52 7.24 -4.77 6.47
CA ALA A 52 7.48 -6.06 7.12
C ALA A 52 6.79 -7.21 6.38
N ALA A 53 5.54 -7.03 5.93
CA ALA A 53 4.84 -8.04 5.14
C ALA A 53 5.54 -8.31 3.80
N LEU A 54 6.03 -7.26 3.12
CA LEU A 54 6.76 -7.38 1.85
C LEU A 54 8.08 -8.14 2.04
N GLN A 55 8.84 -7.79 3.07
CA GLN A 55 10.10 -8.46 3.42
C GLN A 55 9.90 -9.91 3.87
N ALA A 56 8.76 -10.22 4.51
CA ALA A 56 8.38 -11.59 4.86
C ALA A 56 7.89 -12.42 3.67
N GLY A 57 7.80 -11.84 2.46
CA GLY A 57 7.37 -12.55 1.25
C GLY A 57 5.88 -12.92 1.25
N ILE A 58 5.04 -12.15 1.96
CA ILE A 58 3.59 -12.38 1.96
C ILE A 58 3.06 -12.20 0.52
N PRO A 59 2.29 -13.15 -0.03
CA PRO A 59 1.81 -13.02 -1.40
C PRO A 59 0.80 -11.87 -1.53
N PRO A 60 0.82 -11.12 -2.65
CA PRO A 60 -0.15 -10.05 -2.94
C PRO A 60 -1.62 -10.46 -2.74
N ALA A 61 -1.94 -11.72 -3.07
CA ALA A 61 -3.26 -12.30 -2.92
C ALA A 61 -3.81 -12.19 -1.48
N ALA A 62 -2.94 -12.28 -0.47
CA ALA A 62 -3.33 -12.15 0.94
C ALA A 62 -3.79 -10.74 1.31
N LEU A 63 -3.32 -9.72 0.58
CA LEU A 63 -3.68 -8.31 0.80
C LEU A 63 -4.93 -7.89 0.04
N SER A 64 -5.40 -8.69 -0.94
CA SER A 64 -6.54 -8.35 -1.80
C SER A 64 -7.83 -8.09 -1.03
N ARG A 65 -8.00 -8.74 0.13
CA ARG A 65 -9.16 -8.59 1.01
C ARG A 65 -9.04 -7.44 2.01
N ILE A 66 -7.94 -6.70 1.99
CA ILE A 66 -7.68 -5.60 2.92
C ILE A 66 -8.09 -4.28 2.24
N GLY A 67 -9.05 -3.57 2.81
CA GLY A 67 -9.45 -2.22 2.40
C GLY A 67 -10.41 -2.13 1.20
N CYS A 68 -10.55 -3.20 0.42
CA CYS A 68 -11.74 -3.38 -0.41
C CYS A 68 -12.74 -4.11 0.49
N GLY A 69 -13.69 -3.39 1.10
CA GLY A 69 -14.83 -4.04 1.73
C GLY A 69 -15.43 -5.01 0.71
N ASP A 70 -15.86 -6.18 1.17
CA ASP A 70 -16.56 -7.15 0.32
C ASP A 70 -17.64 -6.36 -0.43
N ARG A 71 -17.41 -6.09 -1.71
CA ARG A 71 -18.49 -5.58 -2.56
C ARG A 71 -19.35 -6.81 -2.72
N GLU A 72 -20.31 -6.99 -1.82
CA GLU A 72 -21.36 -7.99 -1.94
C GLU A 72 -21.76 -8.01 -3.40
N GLU A 73 -21.47 -9.14 -4.04
CA GLU A 73 -21.91 -9.46 -5.37
C GLU A 73 -23.44 -9.40 -5.27
N ALA A 74 -24.00 -8.26 -5.67
CA ALA A 74 -25.43 -8.14 -5.87
C ALA A 74 -25.77 -9.18 -6.94
N GLU A 75 -26.25 -10.33 -6.48
CA GLU A 75 -26.90 -11.35 -7.28
C GLU A 75 -27.91 -10.65 -8.19
N VAL A 76 -27.59 -10.57 -9.48
CA VAL A 76 -28.59 -10.42 -10.52
C VAL A 76 -28.71 -11.81 -11.14
N ASN A 77 -29.51 -12.64 -10.46
CA ASN A 77 -30.09 -13.84 -11.05
C ASN A 77 -31.30 -13.43 -11.90
N ASP A 78 -31.26 -13.72 -13.20
CA ASP A 78 -32.45 -14.07 -13.98
C ASP A 78 -32.44 -15.59 -14.18
#